data_AF-A0A5N5Q8H2-F1
#
_entry.id   AF-A0A5N5Q8H2-F1
#
_cell.length_a   1.000
_cell.length_b   1.000
_cell.length_c   1.000
_cell.angle_alpha   90.00
_cell.angle_beta   90.00
_cell.angle_gamma   90.00
#
_symmetry.space_group_name_H-M   'P 1'
#
loop_
_entity.id
_entity.type
_entity.pdbx_description
1 polymer ?
#
loop_
_entity_poly.entity_id
_entity_poly.type
_entity_poly.pdbx_seq_one_letter_code
_entity_poly.pdbx_strand_id
1 'polypeptide(L)'
;MLWLSDANPLIDWRTLVITIPETAQGRIAEPAKTLAVPPEFQEFTKVFGEEFFTALPPHCPYDCEIPLEEGKDVPYGPIYPMTPLESLALKEQLDSELAAGKIRPSTSVTTLETAKGAT
;
A
#
# COMPACT_ATOMS: atom_id res chain seq x y z
N MET A 1 0.77 18.96 17.77
CA MET A 1 0.33 17.54 17.76
C MET A 1 -0.53 17.32 18.99
N LEU A 2 -1.85 17.47 18.90
CA LEU A 2 -2.77 17.38 20.06
C LEU A 2 -2.86 15.95 20.62
N TRP A 3 -2.86 14.95 19.73
CA TRP A 3 -3.01 13.53 20.11
C TRP A 3 -1.93 13.01 21.07
N LEU A 4 -0.69 13.50 20.96
CA LEU A 4 0.42 13.06 21.81
C LEU A 4 0.29 13.63 23.22
N SER A 5 -0.26 14.83 23.34
CA SER A 5 -0.61 15.45 24.63
C SER A 5 -1.81 14.76 25.28
N ASP A 6 -2.81 14.34 24.50
CA ASP A 6 -3.99 13.62 24.99
C ASP A 6 -3.66 12.19 25.44
N ALA A 7 -2.84 11.46 24.66
CA ALA A 7 -2.45 10.09 24.97
C ALA A 7 -1.47 9.99 26.15
N ASN A 8 -0.72 11.07 26.41
CA ASN A 8 0.27 11.23 27.49
C ASN A 8 0.99 9.92 27.88
N PRO A 9 1.75 9.31 26.94
CA PRO A 9 2.36 8.01 27.18
C PRO A 9 3.49 8.09 28.20
N LEU A 10 3.62 7.04 29.01
CA LEU A 10 4.78 6.82 29.87
C LEU A 10 5.89 6.19 29.04
N ILE A 11 6.98 6.93 28.84
CA ILE A 11 8.15 6.46 28.09
C ILE A 11 9.24 6.05 29.09
N ASP A 12 9.59 4.77 29.10
CA ASP A 12 10.81 4.30 29.77
C ASP A 12 11.98 4.37 28.78
N TRP A 13 12.85 5.36 28.97
CA TRP A 13 14.01 5.60 28.12
C TRP A 13 15.13 4.56 28.26
N ARG A 14 15.13 3.73 29.32
CA ARG A 14 16.15 2.67 29.48
C ARG A 14 15.79 1.41 28.70
N THR A 15 14.51 1.12 28.58
CA THR A 15 13.99 -0.08 27.91
C THR A 15 13.37 0.22 26.56
N LEU A 16 13.18 1.50 26.23
CA LEU A 16 12.47 1.99 25.04
C LEU A 16 11.03 1.45 24.95
N VAL A 17 10.43 1.18 26.12
CA VAL A 17 9.04 0.74 26.23
C VAL A 17 8.14 1.94 26.41
N ILE A 18 7.08 1.98 25.61
CA ILE A 18 6.05 3.01 25.68
C ILE A 18 4.80 2.36 26.27
N THR A 19 4.38 2.82 27.44
CA THR A 19 3.14 2.41 28.08
C THR A 19 2.10 3.50 27.90
N ILE A 20 1.04 3.20 27.15
CA ILE A 20 -0.11 4.08 27.01
C ILE A 20 -1.10 3.67 28.10
N PRO A 21 -1.29 4.45 29.18
CA PRO A 21 -2.30 4.14 30.17
C PRO A 21 -3.65 4.12 29.45
N GLU A 22 -4.46 3.08 29.69
CA GLU A 22 -5.73 2.82 29.01
C GLU A 22 -6.74 3.92 29.35
N THR A 23 -6.57 5.07 28.71
CA THR A 23 -7.57 6.11 28.63
C THR A 23 -8.60 5.54 27.68
N ALA A 24 -9.74 5.13 28.24
CA ALA A 24 -10.85 4.56 27.49
C ALA A 24 -11.27 5.53 26.38
N GLN A 25 -10.72 5.39 25.17
CA GLN A 25 -11.29 5.83 23.90
C GLN A 25 -10.42 5.39 22.71
N GLY A 26 -10.07 4.11 22.67
CA GLY A 26 -9.73 3.43 21.42
C GLY A 26 -10.94 2.65 20.93
N ARG A 27 -11.94 3.32 20.33
CA ARG A 27 -12.87 2.56 19.49
C ARG A 27 -12.03 2.10 18.30
N ILE A 28 -11.62 0.83 18.29
CA ILE A 28 -11.55 0.11 17.02
C ILE A 28 -13.02 0.09 16.59
N ALA A 29 -13.41 1.10 15.82
CA ALA A 29 -14.70 1.08 15.20
C ALA A 29 -14.70 -0.15 14.30
N GLU A 30 -15.58 -1.11 14.60
CA GLU A 30 -16.34 -1.84 13.59
C GLU A 30 -16.46 -0.97 12.33
N PRO A 31 -16.26 -1.50 11.10
CA PRO A 31 -16.28 -0.69 9.89
C PRO A 31 -17.68 -0.05 9.74
N ALA A 32 -17.84 1.09 10.41
CA ALA A 32 -19.04 1.88 10.41
C ALA A 32 -19.08 2.43 9.00
N LYS A 33 -20.05 1.89 8.26
CA LYS A 33 -20.39 2.13 6.87
C LYS A 33 -20.83 3.57 6.59
N THR A 34 -20.10 4.55 7.12
CA THR A 34 -20.18 5.99 6.88
C THR A 34 -19.13 6.63 7.78
N LEU A 35 -17.89 6.75 7.29
CA LEU A 35 -16.97 7.74 7.83
C LEU A 35 -17.65 9.09 7.64
N ALA A 36 -18.22 9.65 8.71
CA ALA A 36 -18.77 10.99 8.69
C ALA A 36 -17.59 11.94 8.46
N VAL A 37 -17.41 12.36 7.20
CA VAL A 37 -16.37 13.29 6.80
C VAL A 37 -16.54 14.57 7.64
N PRO A 38 -15.47 15.06 8.31
CA PRO A 38 -15.59 16.25 9.14
C PRO A 38 -16.17 17.44 8.37
N PRO A 39 -16.85 18.39 9.02
CA PRO A 39 -17.49 19.52 8.37
C PRO A 39 -16.58 20.29 7.42
N GLU A 40 -15.29 20.41 7.75
CA GLU A 40 -14.31 21.12 6.90
C GLU A 40 -14.01 20.40 5.59
N PHE A 41 -14.28 19.10 5.50
CA PHE A 41 -13.98 18.25 4.35
C PHE A 41 -15.24 17.72 3.65
N GLN A 42 -16.44 18.16 4.07
CA GLN A 42 -17.70 17.69 3.48
C GLN A 42 -17.78 17.95 1.96
N GLU A 43 -17.17 19.02 1.47
CA GLU A 43 -17.05 19.28 0.02
C GLU A 43 -16.29 18.16 -0.71
N PHE A 44 -15.34 17.51 -0.02
CA PHE A 44 -14.53 16.41 -0.54
C PHE A 44 -15.09 15.03 -0.19
N THR A 45 -16.35 14.92 0.27
CA THR A 45 -16.96 13.61 0.58
C THR A 45 -16.79 12.60 -0.55
N LYS A 46 -16.82 13.10 -1.79
CA LYS A 46 -16.58 12.31 -3.01
C LYS A 46 -15.21 11.61 -3.02
N VAL A 47 -14.16 12.25 -2.52
CA VAL A 47 -12.78 11.71 -2.46
C VAL A 47 -12.69 10.53 -1.48
N PHE A 48 -13.56 10.46 -0.49
CA PHE A 48 -13.60 9.38 0.49
C PHE A 48 -14.47 8.19 0.05
N GLY A 49 -15.10 8.26 -1.12
CA GLY A 49 -15.85 7.15 -1.71
C GLY A 49 -14.92 6.06 -2.28
N GLU A 50 -15.29 4.79 -2.13
CA GLU A 50 -14.54 3.64 -2.65
C GLU A 50 -14.32 3.73 -4.18
N GLU A 51 -15.23 4.39 -4.89
CA GLU A 51 -15.15 4.59 -6.33
C GLU A 51 -13.92 5.41 -6.77
N PHE A 52 -13.40 6.32 -5.93
CA PHE A 52 -12.19 7.09 -6.22
C PHE A 52 -10.90 6.31 -6.00
N PHE A 53 -10.94 5.28 -5.16
CA PHE A 53 -9.78 4.43 -4.86
C PHE A 53 -9.65 3.23 -5.80
N THR A 54 -10.65 3.01 -6.66
CA THR A 54 -10.65 1.86 -7.56
C THR A 54 -9.70 2.06 -8.75
N ALA A 55 -9.54 3.29 -9.24
CA ALA A 55 -8.74 3.61 -10.42
C ALA A 55 -7.52 4.49 -10.08
N LEU A 56 -6.42 4.29 -10.80
CA LEU A 56 -5.26 5.17 -10.67
C LEU A 56 -5.56 6.57 -11.24
N PRO A 57 -5.13 7.64 -10.57
CA PRO A 57 -5.21 8.99 -11.14
C PRO A 57 -4.34 9.10 -12.39
N PRO A 58 -4.66 10.02 -13.31
CA PRO A 58 -3.85 10.25 -14.50
C PRO A 58 -2.45 10.74 -14.11
N HIS A 59 -1.44 10.33 -14.90
CA HIS A 59 -0.06 10.79 -14.77
C HIS A 59 0.02 12.32 -14.70
N CYS A 60 0.81 12.83 -13.76
CA CYS A 60 0.91 14.27 -13.50
C CYS A 60 2.38 14.72 -13.33
N PRO A 61 2.67 16.04 -13.37
CA PRO A 61 4.03 16.55 -13.20
C PRO A 61 4.67 16.25 -11.83
N TYR A 62 3.88 15.75 -10.87
CA TYR A 62 4.32 15.38 -9.53
C TYR A 62 4.58 13.88 -9.38
N ASP A 63 4.50 13.11 -10.48
CA ASP A 63 4.85 11.70 -10.46
C ASP A 63 6.32 11.53 -10.07
N CYS A 64 6.59 10.57 -9.18
CA CYS A 64 7.94 10.31 -8.69
C CYS A 64 8.81 9.71 -9.79
N GLU A 65 9.77 10.47 -10.30
CA GLU A 65 10.80 9.96 -11.21
C GLU A 65 11.91 9.24 -10.43
N ILE A 66 12.40 8.14 -11.00
CA ILE A 66 13.59 7.42 -10.51
C ILE A 66 14.72 7.65 -11.52
N PRO A 67 15.61 8.63 -11.30
CA PRO A 67 16.72 8.88 -12.21
C PRO A 67 17.74 7.73 -12.12
N LEU A 68 18.08 7.16 -13.27
CA LEU A 68 19.13 6.14 -13.38
C LEU A 68 20.48 6.81 -13.62
N GLU A 69 21.55 6.27 -13.03
CA GLU A 69 22.92 6.69 -13.33
C GLU A 69 23.31 6.27 -14.75
N GLU A 70 23.92 7.16 -15.52
CA GLU A 70 24.37 6.87 -16.88
C GLU A 70 25.34 5.68 -16.92
N GLY A 71 25.04 4.69 -17.76
CA GLY A 71 25.87 3.50 -17.93
C GLY A 71 25.70 2.42 -16.86
N LYS A 72 24.75 2.57 -15.92
CA LYS A 72 24.46 1.56 -14.90
C LYS A 72 23.30 0.68 -15.33
N ASP A 73 23.59 -0.59 -15.58
CA ASP A 73 22.56 -1.59 -15.84
C ASP A 73 21.80 -1.96 -14.57
N VAL A 74 20.50 -2.20 -14.72
CA VAL A 74 19.65 -2.66 -13.62
C VAL A 74 20.04 -4.11 -13.28
N PRO A 75 20.29 -4.45 -12.00
CA PRO A 75 20.69 -5.80 -11.62
C PRO A 75 19.59 -6.82 -11.96
N TYR A 76 19.99 -7.94 -12.56
CA TYR A 76 19.12 -9.07 -12.86
C TYR A 76 19.23 -10.12 -11.75
N GLY A 77 18.08 -10.56 -11.22
CA GLY A 77 17.98 -11.62 -10.22
C GLY A 77 17.06 -12.75 -10.69
N PRO A 78 17.28 -14.00 -10.24
CA PRO A 78 16.40 -15.12 -10.59
C PRO A 78 15.01 -14.95 -9.97
N ILE A 79 13.95 -15.40 -10.68
CA ILE A 79 12.64 -15.62 -10.04
C ILE A 79 12.76 -16.82 -9.10
N TYR A 80 12.42 -16.60 -7.83
CA TYR A 80 12.27 -17.71 -6.90
C TYR A 80 11.01 -18.52 -7.20
N PRO A 81 11.08 -19.86 -7.20
CA PRO A 81 9.91 -20.69 -7.41
C PRO A 81 8.90 -20.46 -6.27
N MET A 82 7.62 -20.37 -6.65
CA MET A 82 6.50 -20.30 -5.71
C MET A 82 5.85 -21.66 -5.57
N THR A 83 5.27 -21.93 -4.40
CA THR A 83 4.43 -23.11 -4.21
C THR A 83 3.14 -22.99 -5.03
N PRO A 84 2.44 -24.11 -5.33
CA PRO A 84 1.19 -24.07 -6.10
C PRO A 84 0.10 -23.21 -5.44
N LEU A 85 0.04 -23.20 -4.11
CA LEU A 85 -0.92 -22.40 -3.34
C LEU A 85 -0.63 -20.90 -3.48
N GLU A 86 0.64 -20.51 -3.34
CA GLU A 86 1.08 -19.12 -3.52
C GLU A 86 0.85 -18.64 -4.96
N SER A 87 1.13 -19.47 -5.96
CA SER A 87 0.89 -19.12 -7.36
C SER A 87 -0.59 -18.92 -7.67
N LEU A 88 -1.48 -19.68 -7.05
CA LEU A 88 -2.93 -19.52 -7.22
C LEU A 88 -3.41 -18.20 -6.61
N ALA A 89 -3.02 -17.93 -5.36
CA ALA A 89 -3.36 -16.67 -4.69
C ALA A 89 -2.81 -15.45 -5.45
N LEU A 90 -1.57 -15.54 -5.94
CA LEU A 90 -0.95 -14.47 -6.73
C LEU A 90 -1.71 -14.21 -8.04
N LYS A 91 -2.17 -15.26 -8.73
CA LYS A 91 -2.94 -15.10 -9.97
C LYS A 91 -4.26 -14.39 -9.71
N GLU A 92 -5.00 -14.80 -8.69
CA GLU A 92 -6.27 -14.15 -8.33
C GLU A 92 -6.08 -12.65 -8.03
N GLN A 93 -5.01 -12.30 -7.31
CA GLN A 93 -4.67 -10.91 -7.04
C GLN A 93 -4.28 -10.15 -8.31
N LEU A 94 -3.44 -10.74 -9.17
CA LEU A 94 -3.05 -10.11 -10.44
C LEU A 94 -4.25 -9.86 -11.35
N ASP A 95 -5.17 -10.81 -11.46
CA ASP A 95 -6.39 -10.68 -12.26
C ASP A 95 -7.29 -9.55 -11.73
N SER A 96 -7.43 -9.45 -10.40
CA SER A 96 -8.17 -8.37 -9.75
C SER A 96 -7.54 -6.98 -10.00
N GLU A 97 -6.22 -6.86 -9.85
CA GLU A 97 -5.51 -5.59 -10.05
C GLU A 97 -5.43 -5.19 -11.55
N LEU A 98 -5.39 -6.17 -12.46
CA LEU A 98 -5.53 -5.94 -13.91
C LEU A 98 -6.93 -5.46 -14.26
N ALA A 99 -7.97 -6.08 -13.71
CA ALA A 99 -9.36 -5.67 -13.93
C ALA A 99 -9.64 -4.27 -13.36
N ALA A 100 -9.01 -3.92 -12.23
CA ALA A 100 -9.05 -2.58 -11.65
C ALA A 100 -8.21 -1.55 -12.44
N GLY A 101 -7.38 -2.00 -13.38
CA GLY A 101 -6.51 -1.14 -14.19
C GLY A 101 -5.34 -0.53 -13.41
N LYS A 102 -4.99 -1.07 -12.23
CA LYS A 102 -3.86 -0.59 -11.42
C LYS A 102 -2.51 -1.04 -11.98
N ILE A 103 -2.49 -2.16 -12.69
CA ILE A 103 -1.30 -2.69 -13.37
C ILE A 103 -1.59 -2.94 -14.84
N ARG A 104 -0.52 -2.99 -15.65
CA ARG A 104 -0.59 -3.32 -17.07
C ARG A 104 0.61 -4.16 -17.49
N PRO A 105 0.47 -5.05 -18.50
CA PRO A 105 1.61 -5.69 -19.13
C PRO A 105 2.58 -4.64 -19.67
N SER A 106 3.87 -4.81 -19.39
CA SER A 106 4.94 -3.98 -19.94
C SER A 106 6.14 -4.85 -20.25
N THR A 107 6.95 -4.42 -21.23
CA THR A 107 8.21 -5.08 -21.57
C THR A 107 9.33 -4.20 -21.09
N SER A 108 10.01 -4.66 -20.05
CA SER A 108 11.18 -3.99 -19.48
C SER A 108 12.40 -4.87 -19.68
N VAL A 109 13.56 -4.26 -19.91
CA VAL A 109 14.85 -4.97 -19.98
C VAL A 109 15.15 -5.74 -18.68
N THR A 110 14.60 -5.27 -17.56
CA THR A 110 14.55 -5.99 -16.28
C THR A 110 13.33 -6.91 -16.23
N THR A 111 13.33 -8.03 -16.96
CA THR A 111 12.29 -9.06 -16.84
C THR A 111 12.86 -10.24 -16.08
N LEU A 112 12.29 -10.57 -14.91
CA LEU A 112 12.64 -11.79 -14.18
C LEU A 112 12.13 -13.01 -15.00
N GLU A 113 13.00 -13.95 -15.38
CA GLU A 113 12.64 -15.07 -16.25
C GLU A 113 11.84 -16.14 -15.47
N THR A 114 10.72 -16.60 -16.04
CA THR A 114 9.97 -17.75 -15.52
C THR A 114 10.86 -18.99 -15.55
N ALA A 115 11.09 -19.59 -14.38
CA ALA A 115 11.74 -20.89 -14.29
C ALA A 115 10.98 -21.90 -15.16
N LYS A 116 11.61 -22.27 -16.26
CA LYS A 116 11.16 -23.31 -17.18
C LYS A 116 11.26 -24.66 -16.47
N GLY A 117 10.12 -25.27 -16.18
CA GLY A 117 10.03 -26.71 -15.91
C GLY A 117 9.28 -27.09 -14.64
N ALA A 118 8.07 -27.61 -14.83
CA ALA A 118 7.64 -28.82 -14.13
C ALA A 118 6.66 -29.55 -15.05
N THR A 119 7.10 -30.74 -15.45
CA THR A 119 6.44 -31.77 -16.27
C THR A 119 5.11 -32.21 -15.68
#